data_AF-A0A7C1FX23-F1
#
_entry.id   AF-A0A7C1FX23-F1
#
_cell.length_a   1.000
_cell.length_b   1.000
_cell.length_c   1.000
_cell.angle_alpha   90.00
_cell.angle_beta   90.00
_cell.angle_gamma   90.00
#
_symmetry.space_group_name_H-M   'P 1'
#
loop_
_entity.id
_entity.type
_entity.pdbx_description
1 polymer ?
#
loop_
_entity_poly.entity_id
_entity_poly.type
_entity_poly.pdbx_seq_one_letter_code
_entity_poly.pdbx_strand_id
1 'polypeptide(L)'
;MTLLPIDWHPSGRKLAVFAGAWLALLATLALVLWLKGQPSAAAACLAAAAMMPLLGLFSSKALRAVFVLASLLTLPIGWVVSLAVLAVVYFLVVTPIGLLLRTAGYDPLGRRFDPQANSYWLPHKTDDDLESYFRQY
;
A
#
# COMPACT_ATOMS: atom_id res chain seq x y z
N MET A 1 2.40 -2.44 16.91
CA MET A 1 1.85 -1.72 15.75
C MET A 1 1.99 -2.61 14.51
N THR A 2 0.97 -3.40 14.17
CA THR A 2 0.97 -4.23 12.96
C THR A 2 0.59 -3.36 11.77
N LEU A 3 1.47 -3.26 10.76
CA LEU A 3 1.31 -2.36 9.60
C LEU A 3 0.09 -2.70 8.71
N LEU A 4 -0.52 -3.87 8.88
CA LEU A 4 -1.75 -4.31 8.20
C LEU A 4 -2.64 -5.11 9.18
N PRO A 5 -3.66 -4.51 9.83
CA PRO A 5 -4.59 -5.27 10.67
C PRO A 5 -5.43 -6.20 9.80
N ILE A 6 -5.30 -7.51 10.04
CA ILE A 6 -6.12 -8.51 9.37
C ILE A 6 -7.53 -8.44 9.98
N ASP A 7 -8.52 -8.11 9.16
CA ASP A 7 -9.93 -8.13 9.56
C ASP A 7 -10.43 -9.58 9.69
N TRP A 8 -10.24 -10.19 10.87
CA TRP A 8 -10.68 -11.57 11.14
C TRP A 8 -12.21 -11.73 11.12
N HIS A 9 -12.95 -10.64 11.37
CA HIS A 9 -14.42 -10.59 11.39
C HIS A 9 -14.94 -9.54 10.39
N PRO A 10 -14.84 -9.79 9.07
CA PRO A 10 -15.32 -8.85 8.07
C PRO A 10 -16.85 -8.69 8.19
N SER A 11 -17.32 -7.45 8.09
CA SER A 11 -18.76 -7.17 8.05
C SER A 11 -19.39 -7.74 6.78
N GLY A 12 -20.68 -8.09 6.82
CA GLY A 12 -21.38 -8.66 5.67
C GLY A 12 -21.27 -7.83 4.39
N ARG A 13 -21.16 -6.51 4.52
CA ARG A 13 -20.94 -5.59 3.39
C ARG A 13 -19.56 -5.77 2.73
N LYS A 14 -18.49 -5.99 3.51
CA LYS A 14 -17.14 -6.24 2.97
C LYS A 14 -17.11 -7.55 2.17
N LEU A 15 -17.79 -8.60 2.67
CA LEU A 15 -17.94 -9.87 1.96
C LEU A 15 -18.74 -9.73 0.66
N ALA A 16 -19.82 -8.95 0.68
CA ALA A 16 -20.62 -8.67 -0.52
C ALA A 16 -19.83 -7.88 -1.58
N VAL A 17 -19.04 -6.89 -1.15
CA VAL A 17 -18.15 -6.13 -2.06
C VAL A 17 -17.09 -7.05 -2.66
N PHE A 18 -16.47 -7.92 -1.86
CA PHE A 18 -15.49 -8.90 -2.35
C PHE A 18 -16.10 -9.86 -3.39
N ALA A 19 -17.27 -10.44 -3.10
CA ALA A 19 -17.96 -11.31 -4.03
C ALA A 19 -18.40 -10.58 -5.32
N GLY A 20 -18.87 -9.33 -5.19
CA GLY A 20 -19.24 -8.48 -6.33
C GLY A 20 -18.04 -8.11 -7.20
N ALA A 21 -16.90 -7.75 -6.59
CA ALA A 21 -15.66 -7.47 -7.31
C ALA A 21 -15.13 -8.70 -8.06
N TRP A 22 -15.17 -9.87 -7.41
CA TRP A 22 -14.81 -11.15 -8.03
C TRP A 22 -15.67 -11.46 -9.26
N LEU A 23 -17.00 -11.31 -9.11
CA LEU A 23 -17.96 -11.53 -10.18
C LEU A 23 -17.68 -10.57 -11.34
N ALA A 24 -17.51 -9.27 -11.07
CA ALA A 24 -17.23 -8.27 -12.11
C ALA A 24 -15.93 -8.57 -12.87
N LEU A 25 -14.87 -8.97 -12.16
CA LEU A 25 -13.57 -9.25 -12.76
C LEU A 25 -13.61 -10.50 -13.65
N LEU A 26 -14.23 -11.59 -13.19
CA LEU A 26 -14.33 -12.80 -14.00
C LEU A 26 -15.38 -12.69 -15.12
N ALA A 27 -16.47 -11.93 -14.92
CA ALA A 27 -17.46 -11.68 -15.98
C ALA A 27 -16.88 -10.83 -17.11
N THR A 28 -16.08 -9.81 -16.79
CA THR A 28 -15.38 -9.02 -17.81
C THR A 28 -14.35 -9.88 -18.56
N LEU A 29 -13.60 -10.73 -17.88
CA LEU A 29 -12.68 -11.68 -18.52
C LEU A 29 -13.43 -12.69 -19.41
N ALA A 30 -14.55 -13.23 -18.96
CA ALA A 30 -15.38 -14.15 -19.73
C ALA A 30 -15.92 -13.47 -21.00
N LEU A 31 -16.36 -12.21 -20.91
CA LEU A 31 -16.80 -11.43 -22.07
C LEU A 31 -15.66 -11.26 -23.10
N VAL A 32 -14.45 -10.93 -22.64
CA VAL A 32 -13.27 -10.81 -23.52
C VAL A 32 -12.92 -12.15 -24.18
N LEU A 33 -12.99 -13.26 -23.44
CA LEU A 33 -12.73 -14.60 -23.98
C LEU A 33 -13.80 -15.06 -24.96
N TRP A 34 -15.05 -14.67 -24.72
CA TRP A 34 -16.16 -14.93 -25.63
C TRP A 34 -16.00 -14.16 -26.94
N LEU A 35 -15.63 -12.87 -26.87
CA LEU A 35 -15.31 -12.05 -28.03
C LEU A 35 -14.09 -12.57 -28.82
N LYS A 36 -13.15 -13.26 -28.15
CA LYS A 36 -12.00 -13.93 -28.77
C LYS A 36 -12.33 -15.31 -29.37
N GLY A 37 -13.59 -15.75 -29.33
CA GLY A 37 -14.03 -17.00 -29.94
C GLY A 37 -13.69 -18.26 -29.15
N GLN A 38 -13.40 -18.15 -27.84
CA GLN A 38 -13.16 -19.30 -26.95
C GLN A 38 -14.35 -19.50 -25.99
N PRO A 39 -15.48 -20.07 -26.46
CA PRO A 39 -16.70 -20.17 -25.66
C PRO A 39 -16.55 -21.12 -24.46
N SER A 40 -15.73 -22.17 -24.57
CA SER A 40 -15.45 -23.10 -23.47
C SER A 40 -14.72 -22.41 -22.31
N ALA A 41 -13.70 -21.60 -22.62
CA ALA A 41 -12.96 -20.82 -21.63
C ALA A 41 -13.84 -19.72 -21.01
N ALA A 42 -14.68 -19.05 -21.81
CA ALA A 42 -15.63 -18.07 -21.32
C ALA A 42 -16.68 -18.67 -20.37
N ALA A 43 -17.22 -19.86 -20.70
CA ALA A 43 -18.16 -20.57 -19.84
C ALA A 43 -17.53 -21.01 -18.51
N ALA A 44 -16.28 -21.50 -18.55
CA ALA A 44 -15.53 -21.84 -17.34
C ALA A 44 -15.32 -20.60 -16.44
N CYS A 45 -14.95 -19.45 -17.03
CA CYS A 45 -14.80 -18.19 -16.29
C CYS A 45 -16.12 -17.70 -15.68
N LEU A 46 -17.25 -17.80 -16.42
CA LEU A 46 -18.57 -17.45 -15.90
C LEU A 46 -19.01 -18.36 -14.75
N ALA A 47 -18.78 -19.67 -14.87
CA ALA A 47 -19.06 -20.62 -13.79
C ALA A 47 -18.24 -20.29 -12.53
N ALA A 48 -16.96 -19.97 -12.69
CA ALA A 48 -16.10 -19.55 -11.59
C ALA A 48 -16.52 -18.19 -10.99
N ALA A 49 -17.04 -17.27 -11.81
CA ALA A 49 -17.57 -15.97 -11.36
C ALA A 49 -18.80 -16.14 -10.46
N ALA A 50 -19.71 -17.03 -10.84
CA ALA A 50 -20.95 -17.29 -10.11
C ALA A 50 -20.73 -18.03 -8.78
N MET A 51 -19.62 -18.76 -8.63
CA MET A 51 -19.36 -19.62 -7.47
C MET A 51 -19.25 -18.82 -6.15
N MET A 52 -18.58 -17.67 -6.15
CA MET A 52 -18.37 -16.84 -4.96
C MET A 52 -19.67 -16.21 -4.40
N PRO A 53 -20.52 -15.56 -5.22
CA PRO A 53 -21.84 -15.10 -4.80
C PRO A 53 -22.74 -16.23 -4.28
N LEU A 54 -22.74 -17.39 -4.97
CA LEU A 54 -23.52 -18.57 -4.55
C LEU A 54 -23.05 -19.10 -3.19
N LEU A 55 -21.74 -19.19 -2.96
CA LEU A 55 -21.17 -19.53 -1.66
C LEU A 55 -21.57 -18.53 -0.57
N GLY A 56 -21.65 -17.24 -0.90
CA GLY A 56 -22.12 -16.20 0.01
C GLY A 56 -23.59 -16.34 0.43
N LEU A 57 -24.45 -16.81 -0.48
CA LEU A 57 -25.87 -17.06 -0.21
C LEU A 57 -26.09 -18.31 0.66
N PHE A 58 -25.32 -19.38 0.43
CA PHE A 58 -25.46 -20.63 1.19
C PHE A 58 -24.77 -20.60 2.55
N SER A 59 -23.61 -19.96 2.68
CA SER A 59 -22.89 -19.89 3.96
C SER A 59 -21.94 -18.69 4.05
N SER A 60 -22.38 -17.66 4.79
CA SER A 60 -21.53 -16.51 5.14
C SER A 60 -20.26 -16.91 5.90
N LYS A 61 -20.28 -18.04 6.62
CA LYS A 61 -19.10 -18.59 7.32
C LYS A 61 -18.02 -19.11 6.36
N ALA A 62 -18.40 -19.79 5.28
CA ALA A 62 -17.46 -20.31 4.29
C ALA A 62 -16.83 -19.16 3.47
N LEU A 63 -17.66 -18.21 3.02
CA LEU A 63 -17.16 -17.03 2.31
C LEU A 63 -16.20 -16.20 3.17
N ARG A 64 -16.48 -16.11 4.48
CA ARG A 64 -15.58 -15.48 5.44
C ARG A 64 -14.23 -16.19 5.55
N ALA A 65 -14.21 -17.52 5.64
CA ALA A 65 -12.96 -18.27 5.72
C ALA A 65 -12.09 -18.05 4.46
N VAL A 66 -12.71 -18.10 3.27
CA VAL A 66 -12.03 -17.80 2.00
C VAL A 66 -11.48 -16.38 1.97
N PHE A 67 -12.27 -15.39 2.40
CA PHE A 67 -11.83 -14.00 2.45
C PHE A 67 -10.62 -13.81 3.37
N VAL A 68 -10.64 -14.41 4.56
CA VAL A 68 -9.53 -14.32 5.53
C VAL A 68 -8.28 -15.01 4.97
N LEU A 69 -8.42 -16.18 4.34
CA LEU A 69 -7.30 -16.92 3.78
C LEU A 69 -6.68 -16.18 2.58
N ALA A 70 -7.52 -15.63 1.70
CA ALA A 70 -7.07 -14.75 0.61
C ALA A 70 -6.38 -13.50 1.16
N SER A 71 -6.93 -12.88 2.20
CA SER A 71 -6.32 -11.71 2.84
C SER A 71 -4.94 -12.05 3.40
N LEU A 72 -4.80 -13.19 4.08
CA LEU A 72 -3.52 -13.66 4.62
C LEU A 72 -2.47 -13.89 3.52
N LEU A 73 -2.87 -14.49 2.40
CA LEU A 73 -1.99 -14.70 1.24
C LEU A 73 -1.57 -13.38 0.57
N THR A 74 -2.39 -12.33 0.68
CA THR A 74 -2.12 -11.04 0.06
C THR A 74 -1.24 -10.13 0.94
N LEU A 75 -1.10 -10.42 2.23
CA LEU A 75 -0.22 -9.67 3.14
C LEU A 75 1.23 -9.53 2.67
N PRO A 76 1.95 -10.60 2.27
CA PRO A 76 3.32 -10.46 1.80
C PRO A 76 3.41 -9.59 0.55
N ILE A 77 2.39 -9.65 -0.32
CA ILE A 77 2.29 -8.80 -1.52
C ILE A 77 2.18 -7.33 -1.10
N GLY A 78 1.29 -7.01 -0.15
CA GLY A 78 1.15 -5.65 0.38
C GLY A 78 2.44 -5.11 1.00
N TRP A 79 3.18 -5.96 1.73
CA TRP A 79 4.47 -5.59 2.30
C TRP A 79 5.53 -5.31 1.23
N VAL A 80 5.65 -6.18 0.22
CA VAL A 80 6.58 -5.99 -0.92
C VAL A 80 6.22 -4.72 -1.69
N VAL A 81 4.95 -4.48 -1.97
CA VAL A 81 4.49 -3.27 -2.66
C VAL A 81 4.81 -2.02 -1.83
N SER A 82 4.64 -2.07 -0.51
CA SER A 82 4.97 -0.94 0.38
C SER A 82 6.46 -0.61 0.32
N LEU A 83 7.32 -1.64 0.36
CA LEU A 83 8.77 -1.47 0.20
C LEU A 83 9.15 -0.98 -1.19
N ALA A 84 8.51 -1.51 -2.23
CA ALA A 84 8.76 -1.12 -3.61
C ALA A 84 8.37 0.35 -3.86
N VAL A 85 7.21 0.78 -3.38
CA VAL A 85 6.76 2.17 -3.46
C VAL A 85 7.72 3.08 -2.69
N LEU A 86 8.12 2.71 -1.47
CA LEU A 86 9.10 3.46 -0.70
C LEU A 86 10.44 3.57 -1.44
N ALA A 87 10.93 2.47 -2.01
CA ALA A 87 12.17 2.45 -2.78
C ALA A 87 12.07 3.34 -4.03
N VAL A 88 10.97 3.24 -4.78
CA VAL A 88 10.68 4.09 -5.95
C VAL A 88 10.73 5.57 -5.56
N VAL A 89 9.96 5.97 -4.53
CA VAL A 89 9.94 7.37 -4.08
C VAL A 89 11.32 7.81 -3.58
N TYR A 90 12.00 6.99 -2.81
CA TYR A 90 13.31 7.33 -2.26
C TYR A 90 14.37 7.50 -3.36
N PHE A 91 14.45 6.56 -4.31
CA PHE A 91 15.50 6.59 -5.34
C PHE A 91 15.19 7.48 -6.53
N LEU A 92 13.91 7.69 -6.89
CA LEU A 92 13.52 8.50 -8.05
C LEU A 92 13.11 9.93 -7.70
N VAL A 93 12.78 10.21 -6.43
CA VAL A 93 12.40 11.56 -5.99
C VAL A 93 13.41 12.11 -4.99
N VAL A 94 13.55 11.46 -3.84
CA VAL A 94 14.37 12.00 -2.73
C VAL A 94 15.86 12.04 -3.09
N THR A 95 16.39 10.95 -3.64
CA THR A 95 17.80 10.82 -4.02
C THR A 95 18.24 11.83 -5.08
N PRO A 96 17.53 12.01 -6.21
CA PRO A 96 17.94 13.01 -7.20
C PRO A 96 17.82 14.44 -6.69
N ILE A 97 16.82 14.74 -5.84
CA ILE A 97 16.74 16.05 -5.16
C ILE A 97 18.00 16.28 -4.32
N GLY A 98 18.39 15.30 -3.49
CA GLY A 98 19.61 15.38 -2.69
C GLY A 98 20.88 15.51 -3.54
N LEU A 99 20.93 14.82 -4.68
CA LEU A 99 22.05 14.88 -5.61
C LEU A 99 22.15 16.27 -6.27
N LEU A 100 21.02 16.84 -6.70
CA LEU A 100 20.94 18.19 -7.27
C LEU A 100 21.40 19.25 -6.26
N LEU A 101 20.93 19.18 -5.02
CA LEU A 101 21.36 20.09 -3.94
C LEU A 101 22.87 19.97 -3.70
N ARG A 102 23.41 18.75 -3.69
CA ARG A 102 24.84 18.49 -3.53
C ARG A 102 25.66 19.07 -4.69
N THR A 103 25.21 18.92 -5.94
CA THR A 103 25.88 19.51 -7.11
C THR A 103 25.77 21.03 -7.15
N ALA A 104 24.67 21.60 -6.66
CA ALA A 104 24.49 23.05 -6.52
C ALA A 104 25.32 23.64 -5.37
N GLY A 105 26.03 22.82 -4.61
CA GLY A 105 26.84 23.25 -3.48
C GLY A 105 26.03 23.61 -2.23
N TYR A 106 24.72 23.39 -2.24
CA TYR A 106 23.83 23.66 -1.13
C TYR A 106 23.90 22.53 -0.10
N ASP A 107 24.41 22.83 1.10
CA ASP A 107 24.51 21.89 2.21
C ASP A 107 23.60 22.33 3.37
N PRO A 108 22.29 22.03 3.31
CA PRO A 108 21.33 22.45 4.34
C PRO A 108 21.56 21.76 5.69
N LEU A 109 22.35 20.69 5.72
CA LEU A 109 22.56 19.87 6.90
C LEU A 109 23.99 20.03 7.47
N GLY A 110 24.79 20.95 6.92
CA GLY A 110 26.15 21.22 7.39
C GLY A 110 27.02 19.96 7.47
N ARG A 111 26.85 19.02 6.54
CA ARG A 111 27.52 17.71 6.59
C ARG A 111 28.97 17.78 6.13
N ARG A 112 29.40 18.88 5.52
CA ARG A 112 30.80 19.08 5.12
C ARG A 112 31.70 19.17 6.36
N PHE A 113 32.74 18.36 6.38
CA PHE A 113 33.77 18.40 7.41
C PHE A 113 34.63 19.66 7.21
N ASP A 114 34.62 20.54 8.22
CA ASP A 114 35.50 21.69 8.35
C ASP A 114 36.64 21.37 9.34
N PRO A 115 37.87 21.12 8.86
CA PRO A 115 39.01 20.83 9.73
C PRO A 115 39.48 22.04 10.57
N GLN A 116 38.99 23.26 10.30
CA GLN A 116 39.30 24.47 11.06
C GLN A 116 38.22 24.79 12.11
N ALA A 117 37.12 24.02 12.16
CA ALA A 117 36.06 24.23 13.12
C ALA A 117 36.49 23.78 14.53
N ASN A 118 36.49 24.70 15.50
CA ASN A 118 36.74 24.39 16.91
C ASN A 118 35.68 23.47 17.52
N SER A 119 34.45 23.50 16.99
CA SER A 119 33.32 22.69 17.44
C SER A 119 32.20 22.70 16.40
N TYR A 120 31.56 21.55 16.16
CA TYR A 120 30.34 21.44 15.33
C TYR A 120 29.05 21.65 16.13
N TRP A 121 29.15 21.90 17.43
CA TRP A 121 27.99 22.21 18.25
C TRP A 121 27.40 23.54 17.84
N LEU A 122 26.16 23.50 17.34
CA LEU A 122 25.38 24.70 17.11
C LEU A 122 24.98 25.29 18.47
N PRO A 123 25.17 26.60 18.70
CA PRO A 123 24.73 27.24 19.94
C PRO A 123 23.23 27.07 20.08
N HIS A 124 22.81 26.48 21.21
CA HIS A 124 21.40 26.37 21.54
C HIS A 124 20.83 27.78 21.73
N LYS A 125 19.87 28.15 20.89
CA LYS A 125 19.06 29.34 21.14
C LYS A 125 18.09 28.99 22.27
N THR A 126 18.41 29.40 23.49
CA THR A 126 17.41 29.53 24.55
C THR A 126 16.50 30.68 24.16
N ASP A 127 15.33 30.37 23.62
CA ASP A 127 14.22 31.32 23.67
C ASP A 127 13.79 31.36 25.15
N ASP A 128 13.95 32.52 25.81
CA ASP A 128 13.61 32.71 27.23
C ASP A 128 12.09 32.66 27.50
N ASP A 129 11.28 32.46 26.47
CA ASP A 129 9.83 32.46 26.55
C ASP A 129 9.26 31.04 26.59
N LEU A 130 8.69 30.66 27.74
CA LEU A 130 8.02 29.37 27.94
C LEU A 130 6.87 29.13 26.93
N GLU A 131 6.28 30.20 26.38
CA GLU A 131 5.25 30.10 25.34
C GLU A 131 5.77 29.54 24.00
N SER A 132 7.08 29.65 23.71
CA SER A 132 7.68 29.10 22.48
C SER A 132 7.58 27.57 22.42
N TYR A 133 7.63 26.89 23.57
CA TYR A 133 7.44 25.43 23.65
C TYR A 133 6.05 24.97 23.22
N PHE A 134 5.04 25.85 23.28
CA PHE A 134 3.68 25.55 22.85
C PHE A 134 3.43 25.86 21.37
N ARG A 135 4.38 26.47 20.65
CA ARG A 135 4.30 26.75 19.20
C ARG A 135 5.28 25.86 18.44
N GLN A 136 4.90 24.61 18.23
CA GLN A 136 5.71 23.63 17.51
C GLN A 136 5.56 23.65 15.97
N TYR A 137 4.73 24.54 15.40
CA TYR A 137 4.48 24.64 13.96
C TYR A 137 4.44 26.08 13.48
#